data_AF-A0A6G3Q800-F1
#
_entry.id   AF-A0A6G3Q800-F1
#
_cell.length_a   1.000
_cell.length_b   1.000
_cell.length_c   1.000
_cell.angle_alpha   90.00
_cell.angle_beta   90.00
_cell.angle_gamma   90.00
#
_symmetry.space_group_name_H-M   'P 1'
#
loop_
_entity.id
_entity.type
_entity.pdbx_description
1 polymer ?
#
loop_
_entity_poly.entity_id
_entity_poly.type
_entity_poly.pdbx_seq_one_letter_code
_entity_poly.pdbx_strand_id
1 'polypeptide(L)'
;MPPPPLRSLVRDLPQPPDQHGLHTHGVQGEIWAHLTVHHCLNRIIVRLADGEGLDPDRISFVKVLKHTRRGVVLQAGQSTRRLRQCMKRMATKVVREPDNRLRRPRAADRYTRHPVSQYIVRKQDQTRRGTRRVPEKVITLAPAILQQLKQRH
;
A
#
# COMPACT_ATOMS: atom_id res chain seq x y z
N MET A 1 3.91 5.58 -36.82
CA MET A 1 5.13 4.97 -36.23
C MET A 1 4.84 3.50 -35.93
N PRO A 2 5.56 2.54 -36.52
CA PRO A 2 5.39 1.12 -36.19
C PRO A 2 5.95 0.80 -34.79
N PRO A 3 5.33 -0.10 -34.00
CA PRO A 3 5.83 -0.46 -32.69
C PRO A 3 7.14 -1.25 -32.79
N PRO A 4 8.13 -0.99 -31.91
CA PRO A 4 9.43 -1.65 -31.98
C PRO A 4 9.34 -3.17 -31.73
N PRO A 5 10.21 -3.97 -32.37
CA PRO A 5 10.19 -5.42 -32.26
C PRO A 5 10.57 -5.89 -30.85
N LEU A 6 9.95 -6.99 -30.42
CA LEU A 6 10.07 -7.58 -29.08
C LEU A 6 11.52 -7.94 -28.66
N ARG A 7 12.47 -8.01 -29.61
CA ARG A 7 13.90 -8.25 -29.35
C ARG A 7 14.59 -7.10 -28.62
N SER A 8 14.09 -5.88 -28.73
CA SER A 8 14.61 -4.72 -27.99
C SER A 8 14.25 -4.76 -26.50
N LEU A 9 13.21 -5.51 -26.08
CA LEU A 9 12.81 -5.64 -24.67
C LEU A 9 13.92 -6.18 -23.78
N VAL A 10 14.68 -7.15 -24.29
CA VAL A 10 15.65 -7.91 -23.52
C VAL A 10 16.92 -7.10 -23.31
N ARG A 11 17.18 -6.12 -24.19
CA ARG A 11 18.43 -5.36 -24.23
C ARG A 11 18.53 -4.27 -23.16
N ASP A 12 17.40 -3.76 -22.68
CA ASP A 12 17.37 -2.77 -21.60
C ASP A 12 17.12 -3.39 -20.22
N LEU A 13 17.14 -4.73 -20.13
CA LEU A 13 17.13 -5.38 -18.82
C LEU A 13 18.49 -5.08 -18.17
N PRO A 14 18.53 -4.60 -16.91
CA PRO A 14 19.80 -4.38 -16.23
C PRO A 14 20.61 -5.68 -16.25
N GLN A 15 21.75 -5.66 -16.94
CA GLN A 15 22.60 -6.84 -17.05
C GLN A 15 23.21 -7.12 -15.68
N PRO A 16 23.17 -8.38 -15.19
CA PRO A 16 23.83 -8.75 -13.97
C PRO A 16 25.35 -8.56 -14.14
N PRO A 17 26.07 -8.06 -13.12
CA PRO A 17 27.52 -8.00 -13.16
C PRO A 17 28.09 -9.40 -13.39
N ASP A 18 29.16 -9.45 -14.16
CA ASP A 18 29.71 -10.64 -14.80
C ASP A 18 29.79 -11.88 -13.89
N GLN A 19 29.47 -13.02 -14.48
CA GLN A 19 29.36 -14.35 -13.87
C GLN A 19 30.74 -14.96 -13.52
N HIS A 20 31.55 -14.25 -12.74
CA HIS A 20 32.78 -14.78 -12.16
C HIS A 20 32.60 -14.94 -10.67
N GLY A 21 32.30 -16.17 -10.26
CA GLY A 21 32.23 -16.56 -8.85
C GLY A 21 30.86 -17.12 -8.52
N LEU A 22 30.79 -18.45 -8.50
CA LEU A 22 29.83 -19.17 -7.68
C LEU A 22 29.79 -18.54 -6.27
N HIS A 23 28.64 -18.58 -5.56
CA HIS A 23 28.43 -18.16 -4.15
C HIS A 23 27.64 -16.88 -3.82
N THR A 24 26.78 -16.31 -4.67
CA THR A 24 25.76 -15.33 -4.20
C THR A 24 24.38 -15.97 -3.99
N HIS A 25 24.32 -17.02 -3.17
CA HIS A 25 23.13 -17.87 -2.96
C HIS A 25 22.06 -17.34 -1.99
N GLY A 26 22.03 -16.04 -1.69
CA GLY A 26 20.96 -15.53 -0.80
C GLY A 26 20.55 -14.11 -1.16
N VAL A 27 21.16 -13.14 -0.48
CA VAL A 27 20.63 -11.76 -0.44
C VAL A 27 20.82 -11.00 -1.76
N GLN A 28 21.97 -11.11 -2.42
CA GLN A 28 22.21 -10.38 -3.68
C GLN A 28 21.36 -10.94 -4.83
N GLY A 29 21.20 -12.27 -4.90
CA GLY A 29 20.28 -12.91 -5.84
C GLY A 29 18.82 -12.48 -5.61
N GLU A 30 18.40 -12.40 -4.35
CA GLU A 30 17.07 -11.88 -3.98
C GLU A 30 16.88 -10.43 -4.40
N ILE A 31 17.87 -9.56 -4.13
CA ILE A 31 17.83 -8.14 -4.54
C ILE A 31 17.72 -8.02 -6.06
N TRP A 32 18.52 -8.77 -6.82
CA TRP A 32 18.46 -8.79 -8.28
C TRP A 32 17.13 -9.33 -8.81
N ALA A 33 16.58 -10.38 -8.19
CA ALA A 33 15.26 -10.90 -8.52
C ALA A 33 14.17 -9.84 -8.29
N HIS A 34 14.20 -9.15 -7.15
CA HIS A 34 13.27 -8.07 -6.83
C HIS A 34 13.37 -6.90 -7.81
N LEU A 35 14.58 -6.45 -8.14
CA LEU A 35 14.83 -5.41 -9.15
C LEU A 35 14.31 -5.81 -10.52
N THR A 36 14.57 -7.05 -10.94
CA THR A 36 14.14 -7.57 -12.24
C THR A 36 12.62 -7.61 -12.33
N VAL A 37 11.95 -8.14 -11.30
CA VAL A 37 10.47 -8.17 -11.23
C VAL A 37 9.90 -6.75 -11.25
N HIS A 38 10.48 -5.84 -10.48
CA HIS A 38 10.04 -4.45 -10.43
C HIS A 38 10.15 -3.78 -11.82
N HIS A 39 11.29 -3.92 -12.47
CA HIS A 39 11.52 -3.38 -13.81
C HIS A 39 10.56 -3.97 -14.85
N CYS A 40 10.31 -5.29 -14.79
CA CYS A 40 9.38 -5.96 -15.70
C CYS A 40 7.94 -5.43 -15.53
N LEU A 41 7.49 -5.27 -14.29
CA LEU A 41 6.16 -4.73 -13.98
C LEU A 41 6.04 -3.28 -14.42
N ASN A 42 7.07 -2.46 -14.22
CA ASN A 42 7.06 -1.07 -14.67
C ASN A 42 6.93 -0.97 -16.20
N ARG A 43 7.65 -1.81 -16.95
CA ARG A 43 7.50 -1.89 -18.42
C ARG A 43 6.10 -2.33 -18.86
N ILE A 44 5.48 -3.24 -18.13
CA ILE A 44 4.10 -3.67 -18.40
C ILE A 44 3.14 -2.49 -18.18
N ILE A 45 3.34 -1.71 -17.11
CA ILE A 45 2.51 -0.55 -16.79
C ILE A 45 2.62 0.52 -17.88
N VAL A 46 3.84 0.90 -18.28
CA VAL A 46 4.05 1.91 -19.34
C VAL A 46 3.40 1.48 -20.65
N ARG A 47 3.55 0.21 -21.05
CA ARG A 47 2.90 -0.29 -22.28
C ARG A 47 1.39 -0.34 -22.20
N LEU A 48 0.87 -0.64 -21.02
CA LEU A 48 -0.56 -0.65 -20.79
C LEU A 48 -1.12 0.78 -20.90
N ALA A 49 -0.43 1.72 -20.27
CA ALA A 49 -0.73 3.15 -20.31
C ALA A 49 -0.74 3.67 -21.76
N ASP A 50 0.32 3.37 -22.53
CA ASP A 50 0.44 3.76 -23.94
C ASP A 50 -0.70 3.19 -24.80
N GLY A 51 -1.10 1.94 -24.55
CA GLY A 51 -2.14 1.26 -25.35
C GLY A 51 -3.55 1.78 -25.13
N GLU A 52 -3.81 2.41 -23.98
CA GLU A 52 -5.16 2.83 -23.55
C GLU A 52 -5.25 4.36 -23.36
N GLY A 53 -4.16 5.09 -23.63
CA GLY A 53 -4.09 6.54 -23.45
C GLY A 53 -4.22 6.98 -21.98
N LEU A 54 -3.88 6.10 -21.04
CA LEU A 54 -3.94 6.37 -19.61
C LEU A 54 -2.58 6.90 -19.13
N ASP A 55 -2.62 7.82 -18.17
CA ASP A 55 -1.42 8.27 -17.47
C ASP A 55 -0.85 7.09 -16.63
N PRO A 56 0.42 6.68 -16.80
CA PRO A 56 1.01 5.53 -16.10
C PRO A 56 0.93 5.66 -14.57
N ASP A 57 0.92 6.88 -14.04
CA ASP A 57 0.76 7.17 -12.61
C ASP A 57 -0.63 6.80 -12.07
N ARG A 58 -1.61 6.54 -12.94
CA ARG A 58 -2.97 6.14 -12.55
C ARG A 58 -3.11 4.64 -12.33
N ILE A 59 -2.17 3.86 -12.83
CA ILE A 59 -2.14 2.41 -12.71
C ILE A 59 -1.40 2.06 -11.41
N SER A 60 -2.06 1.39 -10.46
CA SER A 60 -1.36 1.01 -9.23
C SER A 60 -0.45 -0.19 -9.45
N PHE A 61 0.79 -0.04 -9.02
CA PHE A 61 1.80 -1.10 -9.09
C PHE A 61 1.34 -2.38 -8.36
N VAL A 62 0.73 -2.23 -7.18
CA VAL A 62 0.27 -3.35 -6.35
C VAL A 62 -0.85 -4.13 -7.02
N LYS A 63 -1.77 -3.46 -7.74
CA LYS A 63 -2.84 -4.13 -8.48
C LYS A 63 -2.29 -4.91 -9.67
N VAL A 64 -1.34 -4.32 -10.41
CA VAL A 64 -0.64 -5.02 -11.50
C VAL A 64 0.13 -6.22 -10.96
N LEU A 65 0.87 -6.08 -9.86
CA LEU A 65 1.56 -7.19 -9.19
C LEU A 65 0.58 -8.29 -8.77
N LYS A 66 -0.56 -7.93 -8.15
CA LYS A 66 -1.59 -8.89 -7.72
C LYS A 66 -2.18 -9.66 -8.90
N HIS A 67 -2.49 -9.00 -10.00
CA HIS A 67 -3.03 -9.65 -11.19
C HIS A 67 -1.97 -10.47 -11.93
N THR A 68 -0.74 -9.97 -12.03
CA THR A 68 0.40 -10.69 -12.62
C THR A 68 0.68 -11.96 -11.83
N ARG A 69 0.78 -11.88 -10.51
CA ARG A 69 0.97 -13.06 -9.65
C ARG A 69 -0.15 -14.08 -9.84
N ARG A 70 -1.42 -13.66 -9.81
CA ARG A 70 -2.56 -14.57 -10.01
C ARG A 70 -2.58 -15.19 -11.41
N GLY A 71 -2.20 -14.43 -12.43
CA GLY A 71 -2.29 -14.83 -13.82
C GLY A 71 -1.08 -15.63 -14.32
N VAL A 72 0.13 -15.22 -13.95
CA VAL A 72 1.39 -15.83 -14.37
C VAL A 72 1.66 -17.11 -13.60
N VAL A 73 1.40 -17.17 -12.28
CA VAL A 73 1.62 -18.41 -11.52
C VAL A 73 0.74 -19.56 -12.05
N LEU A 74 -0.50 -19.26 -12.45
CA LEU A 74 -1.40 -20.24 -13.06
C LEU A 74 -0.99 -20.65 -14.49
N GLN A 75 -0.06 -19.93 -15.13
CA GLN A 75 0.29 -20.09 -16.54
C GLN A 75 1.79 -20.30 -16.76
N ALA A 76 2.60 -20.36 -15.70
CA ALA A 76 4.06 -20.47 -15.75
C ALA A 76 4.54 -21.78 -16.40
N GLY A 77 3.68 -22.81 -16.45
CA GLY A 77 3.93 -24.06 -17.19
C GLY A 77 3.27 -24.13 -18.57
N GLN A 78 2.79 -23.02 -19.13
CA GLN A 78 1.98 -23.03 -20.36
C GLN A 78 2.57 -22.19 -21.50
N SER A 79 2.13 -22.46 -22.73
CA SER A 79 2.66 -21.85 -23.94
C SER A 79 2.56 -20.32 -23.97
N THR A 80 3.49 -19.68 -24.69
CA THR A 80 3.61 -18.22 -24.86
C THR A 80 2.31 -17.54 -25.31
N ARG A 81 1.46 -18.26 -26.05
CA ARG A 81 0.14 -17.78 -26.51
C ARG A 81 -0.83 -17.58 -25.35
N ARG A 82 -0.82 -18.47 -24.35
CA ARG A 82 -1.67 -18.37 -23.16
C ARG A 82 -1.20 -17.26 -22.22
N LEU A 83 0.12 -17.07 -22.11
CA LEU A 83 0.70 -15.91 -21.42
C LEU A 83 0.23 -14.60 -22.05
N ARG A 84 0.27 -14.47 -23.39
CA ARG A 84 -0.24 -13.29 -24.09
C ARG A 84 -1.74 -13.04 -23.81
N GLN A 85 -2.56 -14.08 -23.78
CA GLN A 85 -3.98 -13.96 -23.43
C GLN A 85 -4.19 -13.54 -21.97
N CYS A 86 -3.38 -14.07 -21.05
CA CYS A 86 -3.40 -13.69 -19.64
C CYS A 86 -3.04 -12.21 -19.46
N MET A 87 -2.00 -11.73 -20.16
CA MET A 87 -1.61 -10.33 -20.18
C MET A 87 -2.72 -9.42 -20.70
N LYS A 88 -3.43 -9.81 -21.78
CA LYS A 88 -4.59 -9.07 -22.29
C LYS A 88 -5.75 -9.03 -21.29
N ARG A 89 -6.04 -10.13 -20.59
CA ARG A 89 -7.08 -10.17 -19.55
C ARG A 89 -6.71 -9.36 -18.32
N MET A 90 -5.42 -9.29 -18.00
CA MET A 90 -4.92 -8.42 -16.94
C MET A 90 -5.06 -6.96 -17.34
N ALA A 91 -4.69 -6.62 -18.57
CA ALA A 91 -4.81 -5.26 -19.10
C ALA A 91 -6.23 -4.71 -18.93
N THR A 92 -7.24 -5.46 -19.38
CA THR A 92 -8.64 -5.03 -19.24
C THR A 92 -9.09 -4.87 -17.79
N LYS A 93 -8.57 -5.70 -16.86
CA LYS A 93 -8.90 -5.57 -15.42
C LYS A 93 -8.27 -4.34 -14.78
N VAL A 94 -7.04 -4.01 -15.15
CA VAL A 94 -6.31 -2.86 -14.63
C VAL A 94 -6.91 -1.55 -15.17
N VAL A 95 -7.28 -1.54 -16.45
CA VAL A 95 -7.89 -0.38 -17.13
C VAL A 95 -9.31 -0.09 -16.65
N ARG A 96 -10.11 -1.13 -16.35
CA ARG A 96 -11.50 -0.95 -15.87
C ARG A 96 -11.60 -0.25 -14.53
N GLU A 97 -10.57 -0.33 -13.70
CA GLU A 97 -10.59 0.20 -12.34
C GLU A 97 -9.20 0.78 -12.00
N PRO A 98 -8.82 1.93 -12.59
CA PRO A 98 -7.61 2.63 -12.19
C PRO A 98 -7.81 3.13 -10.76
N ASP A 99 -6.94 2.73 -9.84
CA ASP A 99 -7.12 2.99 -8.40
C ASP A 99 -7.08 4.50 -8.07
N ASN A 100 -6.43 5.31 -8.92
CA ASN A 100 -6.44 6.76 -8.80
C ASN A 100 -7.74 7.32 -9.42
N ARG A 101 -8.79 7.44 -8.59
CA ARG A 101 -9.82 8.47 -8.80
C ARG A 101 -9.09 9.79 -9.09
N LEU A 102 -9.60 10.60 -10.02
CA LEU A 102 -9.03 11.91 -10.41
C LEU A 102 -8.27 12.54 -9.23
N ARG A 103 -6.93 12.51 -9.26
CA ARG A 103 -6.13 13.23 -8.25
C ARG A 103 -6.65 14.66 -8.29
N ARG A 104 -7.21 15.13 -7.18
CA ARG A 104 -7.69 16.52 -7.11
C ARG A 104 -6.53 17.42 -7.54
N PRO A 105 -6.76 18.39 -8.44
CA PRO A 105 -5.71 19.29 -8.88
C PRO A 105 -5.06 19.91 -7.64
N ARG A 106 -3.72 19.92 -7.58
CA ARG A 106 -2.95 20.54 -6.48
C ARG A 106 -3.10 22.08 -6.44
N ALA A 107 -4.06 22.61 -7.17
CA ALA A 107 -4.45 24.02 -7.25
C ALA A 107 -5.63 24.36 -6.33
N ALA A 108 -6.25 23.38 -5.66
CA ALA A 108 -7.24 23.70 -4.64
C ALA A 108 -6.54 24.34 -3.44
N ASP A 109 -7.01 25.52 -3.02
CA ASP A 109 -6.57 26.14 -1.77
C ASP A 109 -6.60 25.10 -0.66
N ARG A 110 -5.53 25.07 0.15
CA ARG A 110 -5.47 24.21 1.34
C ARG A 110 -6.49 24.71 2.35
N TYR A 111 -7.76 24.36 2.15
CA TYR A 111 -8.78 24.52 3.18
C TYR A 111 -8.48 23.49 4.26
N THR A 112 -7.69 23.93 5.24
CA THR A 112 -7.39 23.17 6.44
C THR A 112 -8.70 22.95 7.18
N ARG A 113 -9.32 21.78 7.01
CA ARG A 113 -10.51 21.33 7.79
C ARG A 113 -10.14 21.02 9.25
N HIS A 114 -9.21 21.74 9.84
CA HIS A 114 -8.95 21.67 11.26
C HIS A 114 -9.65 22.84 11.93
N PRO A 115 -10.61 22.57 12.83
CA PRO A 115 -11.04 23.58 13.77
C PRO A 115 -9.81 24.15 14.48
N VAL A 116 -9.71 25.48 14.57
CA VAL A 116 -8.53 26.17 15.14
C VAL A 116 -8.28 25.77 16.60
N SER A 117 -9.28 25.20 17.27
CA SER A 117 -9.12 24.49 18.53
C SER A 117 -10.09 23.30 18.63
N GLN A 118 -9.63 22.18 19.18
CA GLN A 118 -10.50 21.06 19.57
C GLN A 118 -11.30 21.33 20.85
N TYR A 119 -10.92 22.37 21.58
CA TYR A 119 -11.48 22.71 22.87
C TYR A 119 -12.49 23.85 22.75
N ILE A 120 -13.59 23.73 23.50
CA ILE A 120 -14.59 24.78 23.66
C ILE A 120 -13.94 25.92 24.46
N VAL A 121 -13.61 27.03 23.79
CA VAL A 121 -13.14 28.25 24.44
C VAL A 121 -14.32 28.86 25.20
N ARG A 122 -14.20 28.96 26.53
CA ARG A 122 -15.23 29.58 27.39
C ARG A 122 -15.25 31.09 27.14
N LYS A 123 -16.42 31.65 26.83
CA LYS A 123 -16.61 33.10 26.73
C LYS A 123 -16.52 33.74 28.13
N GLN A 124 -15.98 34.96 28.20
CA GLN A 124 -15.65 35.68 29.43
C GLN A 124 -16.85 35.84 30.39
N ASP A 125 -18.08 35.85 29.87
CA ASP A 125 -19.31 36.07 30.64
C ASP A 125 -19.99 34.80 31.19
N GLN A 126 -19.37 33.62 31.07
CA GLN A 126 -19.97 32.40 31.63
C GLN A 126 -19.63 32.21 33.11
N THR A 127 -20.64 32.34 33.98
CA THR A 127 -20.53 32.06 35.42
C THR A 127 -20.16 30.59 35.67
N ARG A 128 -19.13 30.36 36.50
CA ARG A 128 -18.67 29.01 36.87
C ARG A 128 -19.80 28.28 37.60
N ARG A 129 -20.33 27.19 37.04
CA ARG A 129 -21.18 26.27 37.81
C ARG A 129 -20.35 25.70 38.97
N GLY A 130 -20.83 25.88 40.19
CA GLY A 130 -20.18 25.38 41.39
C GLY A 130 -19.92 23.88 41.28
N THR A 131 -18.76 23.43 41.79
CA THR A 131 -18.40 22.02 41.82
C THR A 131 -19.45 21.26 42.63
N ARG A 132 -20.07 20.25 42.01
CA ARG A 132 -21.00 19.35 42.70
C ARG A 132 -20.21 18.61 43.79
N ARG A 133 -20.50 18.91 45.06
CA ARG A 133 -19.93 18.14 46.18
C ARG A 133 -20.44 16.71 46.08
N VAL A 134 -19.52 15.77 45.90
CA VAL A 134 -19.81 14.33 45.90
C VAL A 134 -19.75 13.86 47.35
N PRO A 135 -20.74 13.11 47.86
CA PRO A 135 -20.67 12.56 49.21
C PRO A 135 -19.51 11.57 49.33
N GLU A 136 -18.96 11.46 50.54
CA GLU A 136 -17.84 10.58 50.85
C GLU A 136 -18.18 9.13 50.46
N LYS A 137 -17.29 8.53 49.66
CA LYS A 137 -17.49 7.16 49.17
C LYS A 137 -16.95 6.19 50.21
N VAL A 138 -17.83 5.69 51.07
CA VAL A 138 -17.49 4.64 52.04
C VAL A 138 -17.32 3.32 51.30
N ILE A 139 -16.11 2.76 51.33
CA ILE A 139 -15.80 1.46 50.73
C ILE A 139 -15.92 0.40 51.83
N THR A 140 -16.96 -0.43 51.76
CA THR A 140 -17.09 -1.60 52.64
C THR A 140 -16.25 -2.74 52.09
N LEU A 141 -15.22 -3.15 52.82
CA LEU A 141 -14.38 -4.30 52.44
C LEU A 141 -15.08 -5.61 52.81
N ALA A 142 -15.02 -6.59 51.90
CA ALA A 142 -15.51 -7.93 52.17
C ALA A 142 -14.66 -8.61 53.27
N PRO A 143 -15.26 -9.36 54.19
CA PRO A 143 -14.55 -9.93 55.34
C PRO A 143 -13.43 -10.90 54.93
N ALA A 144 -13.54 -11.54 53.77
CA ALA A 144 -12.49 -12.39 53.21
C ALA A 144 -11.18 -11.60 52.92
N ILE A 145 -11.29 -10.35 52.47
CA ILE A 145 -10.14 -9.49 52.18
C ILE A 145 -9.45 -9.08 53.48
N LEU A 146 -10.22 -8.81 54.54
CA LEU A 146 -9.69 -8.51 55.87
C LEU A 146 -8.91 -9.71 56.46
N GLN A 147 -9.41 -10.93 56.28
CA GLN A 147 -8.72 -12.14 56.76
C GLN A 147 -7.39 -12.38 56.03
N GLN A 148 -7.35 -12.15 54.71
CA GLN A 148 -6.11 -12.26 53.93
C GLN A 148 -5.04 -11.24 54.36
N LEU A 149 -5.45 -10.03 54.75
CA LEU A 149 -4.53 -9.01 55.26
C LEU A 149 -4.00 -9.35 56.66
N LYS A 150 -4.83 -9.97 57.50
CA LYS A 150 -4.42 -10.40 58.86
C LYS A 150 -3.39 -11.55 58.85
N GLN A 151 -3.39 -12.39 57.82
CA GLN A 151 -2.43 -13.50 57.68
C GLN A 151 -1.05 -13.07 57.13
N ARG A 152 -0.92 -11.81 56.69
CA ARG A 152 0.33 -11.27 56.10
C ARG A 152 1.22 -10.52 57.09
N HIS A 153 0.85 -10.49 58.37
CA HIS A 153 1.65 -9.98 59.49
C HIS A 153 1.83 -11.10 60.52
#